data_AF-A0A352S3W7-F1
#
_entry.id   AF-A0A352S3W7-F1
#
_cell.length_a   1.000
_cell.length_b   1.000
_cell.length_c   1.000
_cell.angle_alpha   90.00
_cell.angle_beta   90.00
_cell.angle_gamma   90.00
#
_symmetry.space_group_name_H-M   'P 1'
#
loop_
_entity.id
_entity.type
_entity.pdbx_description
1 polymer ?
#
loop_
_entity_poly.entity_id
_entity_poly.type
_entity_poly.pdbx_seq_one_letter_code
_entity_poly.pdbx_strand_id
1 'polypeptide(L)'
;HDVTVYNRTAAKAERWVQAFGKHGGKQAATPALAAVDCDIVCACVGNDDDLRAVMTGPDGAFQHAAPGTIFVDHTTASASVARELHAAARERGCHFVDAPVSGGQAGAEQGILTIMCGGDPEAFQRAEPVIAAYARAVTRIGE
;
A
#
# COMPACT_ATOMS: atom_id res chain seq x y z
N HIS A 1 10.03 5.55 9.37
CA HIS A 1 9.83 4.19 8.82
C HIS A 1 10.99 3.87 7.88
N ASP A 2 11.44 2.61 7.81
CA ASP A 2 12.25 2.15 6.67
C ASP A 2 11.29 1.96 5.50
N VAL A 3 11.64 2.46 4.31
CA VAL A 3 10.73 2.53 3.16
C VAL A 3 11.42 1.99 1.93
N THR A 4 10.85 0.94 1.34
CA THR A 4 11.25 0.42 0.03
C THR A 4 10.19 0.80 -0.99
N VAL A 5 10.58 1.47 -2.08
CA VAL A 5 9.66 1.85 -3.15
C VAL A 5 9.84 0.98 -4.40
N TYR A 6 8.72 0.74 -5.08
CA TYR A 6 8.71 0.20 -6.43
C TYR A 6 7.87 1.11 -7.33
N ASN A 7 8.27 1.23 -8.58
CA ASN A 7 7.43 1.82 -9.61
C ASN A 7 7.75 1.16 -10.96
N ARG A 8 6.70 0.82 -11.74
CA ARG A 8 6.84 0.18 -13.07
C ARG A 8 7.85 0.88 -13.98
N THR A 9 7.91 2.21 -13.93
CA THR A 9 8.98 3.00 -14.54
C THR A 9 10.12 3.18 -13.52
N ALA A 10 11.19 2.40 -13.64
CA ALA A 10 12.32 2.39 -12.70
C ALA A 10 12.90 3.79 -12.40
N ALA A 11 13.03 4.64 -13.43
CA ALA A 11 13.53 6.00 -13.28
C ALA A 11 12.75 6.87 -12.28
N LYS A 12 11.47 6.57 -11.98
CA LYS A 12 10.71 7.28 -10.93
C LYS A 12 11.15 6.85 -9.53
N ALA A 13 11.37 5.55 -9.31
CA ALA A 13 11.86 5.03 -8.04
C ALA A 13 13.30 5.51 -7.77
N GLU A 14 14.14 5.53 -8.80
CA GLU A 14 15.51 6.06 -8.72
C GLU A 14 15.53 7.54 -8.31
N ARG A 15 14.69 8.37 -8.92
CA ARG A 15 14.56 9.79 -8.55
C ARG A 15 14.06 9.95 -7.11
N TRP A 16 13.14 9.10 -6.67
CA TRP A 16 12.66 9.13 -5.29
C TRP A 16 13.79 8.80 -4.30
N VAL A 17 14.59 7.77 -4.57
CA VAL A 17 15.77 7.44 -3.75
C VAL A 17 16.81 8.55 -3.79
N GLN A 18 17.04 9.21 -4.93
CA GLN A 18 17.93 10.38 -4.99
C GLN A 18 17.45 11.55 -4.13
N ALA A 19 16.14 11.82 -4.14
CA ALA A 19 15.55 12.92 -3.39
C ALA A 19 15.47 12.63 -1.87
N PHE A 20 15.15 11.40 -1.49
CA PHE A 20 14.77 11.04 -0.12
C PHE A 20 15.62 9.94 0.53
N GLY A 21 16.51 9.28 -0.21
CA GLY A 21 17.32 8.16 0.26
C GLY A 21 18.26 8.48 1.43
N LYS A 22 18.59 9.76 1.64
CA LYS A 22 19.29 10.22 2.86
C LYS A 22 18.50 9.95 4.16
N HIS A 23 17.20 9.66 4.05
CA HIS A 23 16.32 9.28 5.14
C HIS A 23 16.11 7.76 5.26
N GLY A 24 16.91 6.95 4.54
CA GLY A 24 16.87 5.48 4.62
C GLY A 24 16.03 4.79 3.54
N GLY A 25 15.50 5.54 2.56
CA GLY A 25 14.67 4.99 1.49
C GLY A 25 15.44 4.14 0.47
N LYS A 26 14.92 2.96 0.14
CA LYS A 26 15.47 2.03 -0.87
C LYS A 26 14.49 1.85 -2.03
N GLN A 27 14.96 1.23 -3.11
CA GLN A 27 14.07 0.77 -4.19
C GLN A 27 14.22 -0.72 -4.43
N ALA A 28 13.20 -1.33 -5.01
CA ALA A 28 13.21 -2.71 -5.47
C ALA A 28 12.80 -2.83 -6.94
N ALA A 29 13.24 -3.91 -7.60
CA ALA A 29 12.98 -4.14 -9.02
C ALA A 29 11.56 -4.64 -9.31
N THR A 30 10.88 -5.22 -8.33
CA THR A 30 9.52 -5.76 -8.44
C THR A 30 8.71 -5.48 -7.16
N PRO A 31 7.36 -5.50 -7.22
CA PRO A 31 6.52 -5.47 -6.03
C PRO A 31 6.84 -6.59 -5.04
N ALA A 32 7.08 -7.82 -5.52
CA ALA A 32 7.48 -8.94 -4.69
C ALA A 32 8.75 -8.64 -3.89
N LEU A 33 9.79 -8.10 -4.53
CA LEU A 33 11.03 -7.72 -3.84
C LEU A 33 10.85 -6.50 -2.92
N ALA A 34 9.93 -5.59 -3.24
CA ALA A 34 9.61 -4.44 -2.39
C ALA A 34 8.93 -4.85 -1.09
N ALA A 35 8.21 -5.98 -1.08
CA ALA A 35 7.44 -6.47 0.06
C ALA A 35 8.21 -7.36 1.03
N VAL A 36 9.46 -7.72 0.71
CA VAL A 36 10.30 -8.54 1.58
C VAL A 36 10.53 -7.82 2.92
N ASP A 37 10.33 -8.54 4.02
CA ASP A 37 10.49 -8.07 5.40
C ASP A 37 9.68 -6.81 5.75
N CYS A 38 8.59 -6.54 5.01
CA CYS A 38 7.72 -5.40 5.25
C CYS A 38 6.57 -5.77 6.19
N ASP A 39 6.40 -5.00 7.26
CA ASP A 39 5.22 -5.09 8.13
C ASP A 39 3.95 -4.60 7.42
N ILE A 40 4.10 -3.54 6.60
CA ILE A 40 3.02 -2.87 5.87
C ILE A 40 3.48 -2.58 4.45
N VAL A 41 2.63 -2.88 3.47
CA VAL A 41 2.83 -2.61 2.04
C VAL A 41 1.69 -1.73 1.54
N CYS A 42 2.00 -0.52 1.09
CA CYS A 42 1.01 0.40 0.53
C CYS A 42 1.07 0.41 -1.00
N ALA A 43 -0.09 0.38 -1.67
CA ALA A 43 -0.21 0.57 -3.11
C ALA A 43 -1.05 1.81 -3.44
N CYS A 44 -0.70 2.48 -4.54
CA CYS A 44 -1.46 3.60 -5.10
C CYS A 44 -1.24 3.63 -6.61
N VAL A 45 -1.99 2.81 -7.32
CA VAL A 45 -1.90 2.57 -8.78
C VAL A 45 -3.14 3.05 -9.52
N GLY A 46 -3.17 2.87 -10.85
CA GLY A 46 -4.13 3.54 -11.73
C GLY A 46 -5.52 2.92 -11.80
N ASN A 47 -5.66 1.60 -11.67
CA ASN A 47 -6.93 0.88 -11.80
C ASN A 47 -6.85 -0.53 -11.20
N ASP A 48 -7.96 -1.25 -11.24
CA ASP A 48 -8.09 -2.64 -10.76
C ASP A 48 -7.05 -3.61 -11.35
N ASP A 49 -6.74 -3.51 -12.64
CA ASP A 49 -5.82 -4.44 -13.30
C ASP A 49 -4.37 -4.15 -12.93
N ASP A 50 -4.00 -2.87 -12.84
CA ASP A 50 -2.70 -2.46 -12.28
C ASP A 50 -2.57 -2.95 -10.83
N LEU A 51 -3.65 -2.90 -10.04
CA LEU A 51 -3.67 -3.35 -8.66
C LEU A 51 -3.48 -4.87 -8.55
N ARG A 52 -4.22 -5.66 -9.34
CA ARG A 52 -3.99 -7.11 -9.43
C ARG A 52 -2.56 -7.43 -9.84
N ALA A 53 -2.03 -6.73 -10.85
CA ALA A 53 -0.69 -6.96 -11.35
C ALA A 53 0.38 -6.75 -10.26
N VAL A 54 0.24 -5.69 -9.44
CA VAL A 54 1.22 -5.41 -8.37
C VAL A 54 1.00 -6.21 -7.09
N MET A 55 -0.18 -6.80 -6.87
CA MET A 55 -0.48 -7.60 -5.67
C MET A 55 -0.34 -9.10 -5.92
N THR A 56 -1.18 -9.66 -6.80
CA THR A 56 -1.34 -11.11 -7.02
C THR A 56 -0.59 -11.62 -8.25
N GLY A 57 -0.09 -10.73 -9.10
CA GLY A 57 0.71 -11.08 -10.28
C GLY A 57 1.95 -11.93 -9.97
N PRO A 58 2.62 -12.47 -11.00
CA PRO A 58 3.79 -13.36 -10.83
C PRO A 58 4.96 -12.68 -10.09
N ASP A 59 5.08 -11.36 -10.23
CA ASP A 59 6.04 -10.51 -9.50
C ASP A 59 5.34 -9.62 -8.47
N GLY A 60 4.11 -9.96 -8.09
CA GLY A 60 3.26 -9.20 -7.18
C GLY A 60 3.74 -9.25 -5.73
N ALA A 61 3.34 -8.27 -4.93
CA ALA A 61 3.78 -8.11 -3.55
C ALA A 61 3.43 -9.31 -2.66
N PHE A 62 2.35 -10.05 -2.98
CA PHE A 62 1.95 -11.25 -2.23
C PHE A 62 2.94 -12.41 -2.34
N GLN A 63 3.85 -12.41 -3.32
CA GLN A 63 4.73 -13.56 -3.57
C GLN A 63 5.79 -13.75 -2.49
N HIS A 64 6.27 -12.66 -1.88
CA HIS A 64 7.37 -12.71 -0.89
C HIS A 64 7.02 -12.02 0.44
N ALA A 65 5.80 -11.52 0.61
CA ALA A 65 5.38 -10.96 1.88
C ALA A 65 5.33 -12.05 2.97
N ALA A 66 5.74 -11.67 4.18
CA ALA A 66 5.66 -12.56 5.32
C ALA A 66 4.21 -12.69 5.81
N PRO A 67 3.82 -13.84 6.41
CA PRO A 67 2.56 -13.92 7.14
C PRO A 67 2.45 -12.81 8.18
N GLY A 68 1.27 -12.19 8.27
CA GLY A 68 0.99 -11.05 9.15
C GLY A 68 1.27 -9.67 8.53
N THR A 69 1.86 -9.59 7.33
CA THR A 69 2.00 -8.35 6.57
C THR A 69 0.62 -7.75 6.27
N ILE A 70 0.51 -6.42 6.39
CA ILE A 70 -0.72 -5.68 6.09
C ILE A 70 -0.57 -4.97 4.76
N PHE A 71 -1.47 -5.27 3.82
CA PHE A 71 -1.57 -4.58 2.55
C PHE A 71 -2.59 -3.45 2.66
N VAL A 72 -2.19 -2.25 2.28
CA VAL A 72 -3.05 -1.06 2.25
C VAL A 72 -3.18 -0.60 0.81
N ASP A 73 -4.40 -0.56 0.28
CA ASP A 73 -4.65 -0.04 -1.06
C ASP A 73 -5.23 1.38 -0.99
N HIS A 74 -4.54 2.34 -1.61
CA HIS A 74 -5.00 3.71 -1.75
C HIS A 74 -5.60 4.00 -3.14
N THR A 75 -5.60 3.01 -4.05
CA THR A 75 -6.23 3.16 -5.35
C THR A 75 -7.73 3.36 -5.20
N THR A 76 -8.29 4.28 -5.98
CA THR A 76 -9.75 4.35 -6.18
C THR A 76 -10.17 3.18 -7.07
N ALA A 77 -10.24 1.99 -6.48
CA ALA A 77 -10.52 0.73 -7.17
C ALA A 77 -12.00 0.31 -7.02
N SER A 78 -12.40 -0.75 -7.71
CA SER A 78 -13.72 -1.34 -7.51
C SER A 78 -13.85 -2.08 -6.17
N ALA A 79 -15.05 -2.09 -5.59
CA ALA A 79 -15.34 -2.92 -4.42
C ALA A 79 -15.14 -4.42 -4.68
N SER A 80 -15.24 -4.87 -5.94
CA SER A 80 -14.95 -6.26 -6.32
C SER A 80 -13.48 -6.60 -6.16
N VAL A 81 -12.56 -5.76 -6.64
CA VAL A 81 -11.12 -6.05 -6.52
C VAL A 81 -10.65 -5.93 -5.07
N ALA A 82 -11.21 -5.00 -4.29
CA ALA A 82 -10.94 -4.93 -2.86
C ALA A 82 -11.28 -6.24 -2.12
N ARG A 83 -12.47 -6.81 -2.39
CA ARG A 83 -12.90 -8.10 -1.79
C ARG A 83 -12.05 -9.27 -2.27
N GLU A 84 -11.71 -9.30 -3.56
CA GLU A 84 -10.82 -10.29 -4.16
C GLU A 84 -9.45 -10.30 -3.47
N LEU A 85 -8.83 -9.14 -3.33
CA LEU A 85 -7.52 -9.00 -2.71
C LEU A 85 -7.55 -9.26 -1.20
N HIS A 86 -8.64 -8.88 -0.53
CA HIS A 86 -8.85 -9.23 0.87
C HIS A 86 -8.89 -10.75 1.07
N ALA A 87 -9.64 -11.49 0.24
CA ALA A 87 -9.65 -12.95 0.29
C ALA A 87 -8.27 -13.55 -0.01
N ALA A 88 -7.59 -13.08 -1.06
CA ALA A 88 -6.27 -13.55 -1.44
C ALA A 88 -5.18 -13.28 -0.38
N ALA A 89 -5.25 -12.15 0.32
CA ALA A 89 -4.35 -11.84 1.44
C ALA A 89 -4.56 -12.84 2.59
N ARG A 90 -5.82 -13.14 2.94
CA ARG A 90 -6.15 -14.08 4.03
C ARG A 90 -5.68 -15.49 3.76
N GLU A 91 -5.79 -15.98 2.52
CA GLU A 91 -5.25 -17.29 2.12
C GLU A 91 -3.75 -17.43 2.38
N ARG A 92 -3.02 -16.30 2.39
CA ARG A 92 -1.57 -16.21 2.61
C ARG A 92 -1.20 -15.84 4.05
N GLY A 93 -2.19 -15.79 4.95
CA GLY A 93 -1.99 -15.34 6.34
C GLY A 93 -1.64 -13.86 6.45
N CYS A 94 -1.97 -13.05 5.45
CA CYS A 94 -1.78 -11.60 5.43
C CYS A 94 -3.11 -10.87 5.66
N HIS A 95 -3.04 -9.55 5.86
CA HIS A 95 -4.21 -8.69 6.01
C HIS A 95 -4.33 -7.71 4.85
N PHE A 96 -5.54 -7.21 4.60
CA PHE A 96 -5.81 -6.22 3.56
C PHE A 96 -6.73 -5.12 4.09
N VAL A 97 -6.38 -3.88 3.81
CA VAL A 97 -7.14 -2.65 4.14
C VAL A 97 -7.35 -1.88 2.84
N ASP A 98 -8.60 -1.79 2.40
CA ASP A 98 -9.02 -0.89 1.31
C ASP A 98 -9.12 0.52 1.86
N ALA A 99 -8.32 1.46 1.37
CA ALA A 99 -8.13 2.78 1.97
C ALA A 99 -8.05 3.90 0.91
N PRO A 100 -9.04 4.07 0.02
CA PRO A 100 -9.01 5.11 -1.00
C PRO A 100 -8.86 6.51 -0.39
N VAL A 101 -8.13 7.37 -1.10
CA VAL A 101 -7.70 8.69 -0.58
C VAL A 101 -8.46 9.85 -1.22
N SER A 102 -8.69 10.90 -0.43
CA SER A 102 -9.23 12.19 -0.87
C SER A 102 -8.28 13.33 -0.48
N GLY A 103 -8.11 14.32 -1.38
CA GLY A 103 -7.23 15.48 -1.17
C GLY A 103 -6.13 15.66 -2.23
N GLY A 104 -5.94 14.68 -3.11
CA GLY A 104 -5.01 14.75 -4.24
C GLY A 104 -3.54 14.92 -3.82
N GLN A 105 -2.69 15.26 -4.80
CA GLN A 105 -1.25 15.42 -4.58
C GLN A 105 -0.94 16.47 -3.50
N ALA A 106 -1.58 17.65 -3.57
CA ALA A 106 -1.36 18.72 -2.60
C ALA A 106 -1.69 18.27 -1.16
N GLY A 107 -2.76 17.49 -1.00
CA GLY A 107 -3.12 16.90 0.29
C GLY A 107 -2.09 15.90 0.79
N ALA A 108 -1.54 15.06 -0.09
CA ALA A 108 -0.50 14.09 0.26
C ALA A 108 0.80 14.78 0.70
N GLU A 109 1.26 15.78 -0.04
CA GLU A 109 2.48 16.53 0.27
C GLU A 109 2.40 17.29 1.60
N GLN A 110 1.20 17.76 1.96
CA GLN A 110 0.95 18.45 3.23
C GLN A 110 0.60 17.50 4.39
N GLY A 111 0.42 16.20 4.12
CA GLY A 111 -0.01 15.22 5.12
C GLY A 111 -1.43 15.44 5.62
N ILE A 112 -2.34 15.89 4.75
CA ILE A 112 -3.71 16.28 5.10
C ILE A 112 -4.78 15.49 4.34
N LEU A 113 -4.42 14.32 3.81
CA LEU A 113 -5.41 13.45 3.16
C LEU A 113 -6.53 13.05 4.12
N THR A 114 -7.70 12.81 3.55
CA THR A 114 -8.82 12.12 4.20
C THR A 114 -8.91 10.72 3.62
N ILE A 115 -8.92 9.71 4.49
CA ILE A 115 -8.85 8.30 4.11
C ILE A 115 -9.95 7.52 4.83
N MET A 116 -10.74 6.78 4.05
CA MET A 116 -11.84 5.97 4.56
C MET A 116 -11.50 4.51 4.32
N CYS A 117 -11.34 3.75 5.40
CA CYS A 117 -10.79 2.40 5.36
C CYS A 117 -11.88 1.33 5.52
N GLY A 118 -11.88 0.33 4.64
CA GLY A 118 -12.51 -0.98 4.83
C GLY A 118 -11.45 -2.01 5.23
N GLY A 119 -11.83 -2.96 6.09
CA GLY A 119 -10.99 -4.09 6.46
C GLY A 119 -11.16 -4.53 7.90
N ASP A 120 -10.36 -5.52 8.32
CA ASP A 120 -10.38 -6.04 9.68
C ASP A 120 -9.97 -4.95 10.70
N PRO A 121 -10.67 -4.84 11.86
CA PRO A 121 -10.35 -3.81 12.86
C PRO A 121 -8.89 -3.83 13.34
N GLU A 122 -8.31 -5.02 13.52
CA GLU A 122 -6.93 -5.18 13.98
C GLU A 122 -5.92 -4.73 12.92
N ALA A 123 -6.15 -5.09 11.65
CA ALA A 123 -5.31 -4.67 10.54
C ALA A 123 -5.35 -3.13 10.38
N PHE A 124 -6.55 -2.55 10.47
CA PHE A 124 -6.72 -1.10 10.47
C PHE A 124 -5.95 -0.43 11.61
N GLN A 125 -6.10 -0.89 12.85
CA GLN A 125 -5.41 -0.31 14.02
C GLN A 125 -3.88 -0.34 13.90
N ARG A 126 -3.33 -1.39 13.28
CA ARG A 126 -1.88 -1.51 13.03
C ARG A 126 -1.42 -0.61 11.86
N ALA A 127 -2.25 -0.42 10.84
CA ALA A 127 -1.92 0.40 9.68
C ALA A 127 -2.10 1.91 9.93
N GLU A 128 -3.08 2.29 10.75
CA GLU A 128 -3.48 3.68 11.00
C GLU A 128 -2.29 4.61 11.39
N PRO A 129 -1.36 4.22 12.29
CA PRO A 129 -0.23 5.08 12.63
C PRO A 129 0.70 5.39 11.46
N VAL A 130 0.84 4.48 10.49
CA VAL A 130 1.62 4.70 9.27
C VAL A 130 0.84 5.58 8.30
N ILE A 131 -0.45 5.32 8.13
CA ILE A 131 -1.33 6.12 7.27
C ILE A 131 -1.42 7.58 7.75
N ALA A 132 -1.44 7.79 9.08
CA ALA A 132 -1.46 9.11 9.71
C ALA A 132 -0.23 9.98 9.40
N ALA A 133 0.87 9.41 8.87
CA ALA A 133 2.02 10.20 8.44
C ALA A 133 1.73 11.08 7.21
N TYR A 134 0.72 10.73 6.41
CA TYR A 134 0.32 11.47 5.21
C TYR A 134 -1.18 11.84 5.17
N ALA A 135 -1.89 11.64 6.27
CA ALA A 135 -3.32 11.90 6.38
C ALA A 135 -3.67 12.66 7.66
N ARG A 136 -4.65 13.56 7.57
CA ARG A 136 -5.21 14.28 8.73
C ARG A 136 -6.40 13.55 9.34
N ALA A 137 -7.15 12.82 8.52
CA ALA A 137 -8.32 12.06 8.95
C ALA A 137 -8.26 10.65 8.37
N VAL A 138 -8.29 9.65 9.25
CA VAL A 138 -8.27 8.23 8.89
C VAL A 138 -9.38 7.55 9.67
N THR A 139 -10.36 6.99 8.97
CA THR A 139 -11.56 6.43 9.62
C THR A 139 -11.88 5.07 9.04
N ARG A 140 -12.03 4.05 9.89
CA ARG A 140 -12.59 2.76 9.48
C ARG A 140 -14.11 2.87 9.33
N ILE A 141 -14.63 2.51 8.16
CA ILE A 141 -16.04 2.62 7.81
C ILE A 141 -16.73 1.28 7.52
N GLY A 142 -15.98 0.17 7.51
CA GLY A 142 -16.54 -1.15 7.23
C GLY A 142 -15.50 -2.27 7.22
N GLU A 143 -15.92 -3.41 6.69
CA GLU A 143 -15.09 -4.58 6.39
C GLU A 143 -14.70 -4.61 4.91
#